data_AF-V7FVC1-F1
#
_entry.id   AF-V7FVC1-F1
#
_cell.length_a   1.000
_cell.length_b   1.000
_cell.length_c   1.000
_cell.angle_alpha   90.00
_cell.angle_beta   90.00
_cell.angle_gamma   90.00
#
_symmetry.space_group_name_H-M   'P 1'
#
loop_
_entity.id
_entity.type
_entity.pdbx_description
1 polymer ?
#
loop_
_entity_poly.entity_id
_entity_poly.type
_entity_poly.pdbx_seq_one_letter_code
_entity_poly.pdbx_strand_id
1 'polypeptide(L)' 'MRTFDSLYRSTVGFDRLFDMPDNGTRPDWPPYNIEKVDENDYRISMAIAGFSQDEVELTQHGPELVVAGQKA' A
#
# COMPACT_ATOMS: atom_id res chain seq x y z
N MET A 1 -1.41 44.03 -3.78
CA MET A 1 -1.09 42.89 -4.67
C MET A 1 -0.66 41.72 -3.80
N ARG A 2 -1.49 40.69 -3.67
CA ARG A 2 -1.16 39.30 -3.33
C ARG A 2 -2.45 38.48 -3.33
N THR A 3 -2.59 37.72 -4.40
CA THR A 3 -3.54 36.66 -4.71
C THR A 3 -3.30 35.47 -3.78
N PHE A 4 -4.35 34.76 -3.34
CA PHE A 4 -4.42 33.28 -3.41
C PHE A 4 -5.89 32.89 -3.41
N ASP A 5 -6.29 32.32 -4.53
CA ASP A 5 -7.66 31.99 -4.87
C ASP A 5 -8.12 30.75 -4.10
N SER A 6 -9.41 30.74 -3.79
CA SER A 6 -10.08 29.76 -2.94
C SER A 6 -10.38 28.49 -3.72
N LEU A 7 -10.24 27.33 -3.08
CA LEU A 7 -11.06 26.16 -3.42
C LEU A 7 -11.79 25.68 -2.17
N TYR A 8 -12.91 26.36 -1.89
CA TYR A 8 -14.03 25.75 -1.18
C TYR A 8 -14.61 24.62 -2.03
N ARG A 9 -14.79 23.42 -1.46
CA ARG A 9 -15.97 22.62 -1.79
C ARG A 9 -16.44 21.71 -0.66
N SER A 10 -17.52 22.17 -0.03
CA SER A 10 -18.71 21.41 0.38
C SER A 10 -18.56 20.29 1.40
N THR A 11 -18.81 20.64 2.66
CA THR A 11 -19.51 19.79 3.63
C THR A 11 -21.01 19.79 3.32
N VAL A 12 -21.60 18.66 2.91
CA VAL A 12 -22.98 18.27 3.24
C VAL A 12 -23.06 16.74 3.18
N GLY A 13 -23.46 16.07 4.28
CA GLY A 13 -23.71 14.62 4.28
C GLY A 13 -23.14 13.83 5.46
N PHE A 14 -23.14 14.40 6.67
CA PHE A 14 -22.69 13.78 7.92
C PHE A 14 -23.72 12.81 8.55
N ASP A 15 -24.62 12.19 7.78
CA ASP A 15 -25.72 11.36 8.33
C ASP A 15 -25.63 9.86 8.00
N ARG A 16 -24.51 9.37 7.44
CA ARG A 16 -24.28 7.92 7.28
C ARG A 16 -22.92 7.45 7.78
N LEU A 17 -22.46 8.05 8.87
CA LEU A 17 -21.18 7.74 9.49
C LEU A 17 -21.08 6.39 10.21
N PHE A 18 -22.07 5.47 10.16
CA PHE A 18 -22.00 4.29 11.05
C PHE A 18 -22.46 2.92 10.53
N ASP A 19 -22.79 2.70 9.25
CA ASP A 19 -23.23 1.34 8.84
C ASP A 19 -22.91 0.92 7.40
N MET A 20 -21.69 1.17 6.94
CA MET A 20 -21.21 0.48 5.73
C MET A 20 -19.71 0.18 5.82
N PRO A 21 -19.29 -1.08 5.63
CA PRO A 21 -17.91 -1.49 5.82
C PRO A 21 -17.03 -0.75 4.81
N ASP A 22 -15.92 -0.23 5.33
CA ASP A 22 -14.91 0.54 4.63
C ASP A 22 -14.33 -0.27 3.46
N ASN A 23 -14.99 -0.20 2.30
CA ASN A 23 -14.46 -0.57 0.99
C ASN A 23 -13.69 0.63 0.39
N GLY A 24 -13.10 1.49 1.23
CA GLY A 24 -12.10 2.46 0.84
C GLY A 24 -10.81 1.73 0.49
N THR A 25 -10.25 2.03 -0.68
CA THR A 25 -8.93 1.64 -1.20
C THR A 25 -8.04 1.02 -0.13
N ARG A 26 -7.95 -0.32 -0.12
CA ARG A 26 -6.97 -1.00 0.74
C ARG A 26 -5.61 -0.40 0.41
N PRO A 27 -4.87 0.20 1.36
CA PRO A 27 -3.48 0.55 1.11
C PRO A 27 -2.81 -0.71 0.62
N ASP A 28 -2.24 -0.66 -0.59
CA ASP A 28 -1.68 -1.76 -1.37
C ASP A 28 -1.20 -2.89 -0.45
N TRP A 29 -2.07 -3.88 -0.23
CA TRP A 29 -1.82 -4.94 0.75
C TRP A 29 -1.10 -6.09 0.04
N PRO A 30 -0.02 -6.62 0.62
CA PRO A 30 0.65 -6.20 1.86
C PRO A 30 1.42 -4.88 1.69
N PRO A 31 1.47 -4.00 2.72
CA PRO A 31 2.16 -2.73 2.59
C PRO A 31 3.63 -2.95 2.29
N TYR A 32 4.13 -2.26 1.27
CA TYR A 32 5.52 -2.36 0.83
C TYR A 32 6.12 -1.00 0.50
N ASN A 33 7.44 -0.94 0.55
CA ASN A 33 8.25 0.21 0.14
C ASN A 33 9.33 -0.27 -0.84
N ILE A 34 9.69 0.59 -1.80
CA ILE A 34 10.78 0.36 -2.74
C ILE A 34 11.74 1.55 -2.65
N GLU A 35 12.97 1.27 -2.23
CA GLU A 35 14.03 2.26 -2.05
C GLU A 35 15.12 2.03 -3.09
N LYS A 36 15.55 3.08 -3.79
CA LYS A 36 16.76 3.05 -4.62
C LYS A 36 17.97 3.32 -3.73
N VAL A 37 18.88 2.36 -3.60
CA VAL A 37 20.04 2.43 -2.71
C VAL A 37 21.31 2.87 -3.45
N ASP A 38 21.42 2.49 -4.73
CA ASP A 38 22.50 2.90 -5.64
C ASP A 38 21.95 2.98 -7.08
N GLU A 39 22.79 3.25 -8.07
CA GLU A 39 22.42 3.38 -9.49
C GLU A 39 21.62 2.16 -9.99
N ASN A 40 22.05 0.96 -9.60
CA ASN A 40 21.48 -0.32 -10.02
C ASN A 40 20.92 -1.18 -8.86
N ASP A 41 20.92 -0.66 -7.63
CA ASP A 41 20.50 -1.41 -6.45
C ASP A 41 19.19 -0.88 -5.87
N TYR A 42 18.23 -1.79 -5.68
CA TYR A 42 16.93 -1.51 -5.11
C TYR A 42 16.66 -2.39 -3.90
N ARG A 43 16.02 -1.83 -2.88
CA ARG A 43 15.57 -2.54 -1.69
C ARG A 43 14.05 -2.52 -1.61
N ILE A 44 13.46 -3.70 -1.57
CA ILE A 44 12.02 -3.89 -1.36
C ILE A 44 11.81 -4.30 0.10
N SER A 45 10.96 -3.58 0.82
CA SER A 45 10.58 -3.89 2.19
C SER A 45 9.07 -4.08 2.26
N MET A 46 8.59 -5.18 2.84
CA MET A 46 7.16 -5.52 2.85
C MET A 46 6.76 -6.09 4.21
N ALA A 47 5.58 -5.70 4.72
CA ALA A 47 5.05 -6.28 5.95
C ALA A 47 4.23 -7.53 5.64
N ILE A 48 4.75 -8.70 6.02
CA ILE A 48 4.11 -10.02 5.86
C ILE A 48 3.64 -10.56 7.21
N ALA A 49 2.78 -9.80 7.89
CA ALA A 49 2.31 -10.16 9.22
C ALA A 49 1.59 -11.53 9.22
N GLY A 50 1.96 -12.38 10.17
CA GLY A 50 1.33 -13.68 10.37
C GLY A 50 1.83 -14.79 9.46
N PHE A 51 2.95 -14.59 8.76
CA PHE A 51 3.74 -15.64 8.11
C PHE A 51 5.12 -15.72 8.76
N SER A 52 5.62 -16.95 8.94
CA SER A 52 7.00 -17.23 9.25
C SER A 52 7.85 -17.24 7.97
N GLN A 53 9.17 -17.29 8.13
CA GLN A 53 10.09 -17.22 6.98
C GLN A 53 9.95 -18.43 6.05
N ASP A 54 9.67 -19.61 6.60
CA ASP A 54 9.45 -20.86 5.87
C ASP A 54 8.08 -20.94 5.20
N GLU A 55 7.15 -20.07 5.57
CA GLU A 55 5.82 -19.95 4.96
C GLU A 55 5.77 -18.93 3.81
N VAL A 56 6.92 -18.33 3.44
CA VAL A 56 7.01 -17.34 2.37
C VAL A 56 7.98 -17.76 1.28
N GLU A 57 7.49 -17.75 0.04
CA GLU A 57 8.26 -18.02 -1.17
C GLU A 57 8.42 -16.73 -1.99
N LEU A 58 9.65 -16.53 -2.49
CA LEU A 58 10.00 -15.41 -3.35
C LEU A 58 10.51 -15.95 -4.69
N THR A 59 9.85 -15.57 -5.78
CA THR A 59 10.21 -16.02 -7.13
C THR A 59 10.35 -14.84 -8.06
N GLN A 60 11.47 -14.76 -8.78
CA GLN A 60 11.74 -13.70 -9.74
C GLN A 60 11.59 -14.20 -11.18
N HIS A 61 10.81 -13.48 -11.98
CA HIS A 61 10.64 -13.71 -13.41
C HIS A 61 11.00 -12.44 -14.18
N GLY A 62 12.29 -12.28 -14.50
CA GLY A 62 12.78 -11.06 -15.16
C GLY A 62 12.56 -9.82 -14.28
N PRO A 63 11.78 -8.81 -14.72
CA PRO A 63 11.48 -7.62 -13.93
C PRO A 63 10.38 -7.84 -12.86
N GLU A 64 9.72 -9.00 -12.87
CA GLU A 64 8.63 -9.31 -11.95
C GLU A 64 9.14 -10.08 -10.72
N LEU A 65 8.76 -9.63 -9.52
CA LEU A 65 9.00 -10.34 -8.27
C LEU A 65 7.65 -10.80 -7.70
N VAL A 66 7.49 -12.11 -7.56
CA VAL A 66 6.31 -12.75 -6.98
C VAL A 66 6.61 -13.11 -5.53
N VAL A 67 5.72 -12.71 -4.63
CA VAL A 67 5.75 -13.04 -3.21
C VAL A 67 4.53 -13.89 -2.89
N ALA A 68 4.74 -15.15 -2.48
CA ALA A 68 3.67 -16.08 -2.15
C ALA A 68 3.78 -16.48 -0.67
N GLY A 69 2.67 -16.42 0.06
CA GLY A 69 2.57 -16.93 1.44
C GLY A 69 1.72 -18.18 1.48
N GLN A 70 2.19 -19.26 2.10
CA GLN A 70 1.45 -20.49 2.32
C GLN A 70 1.49 -20.85 3.80
N LYS A 71 0.32 -20.85 4.46
CA LYS A 71 0.20 -21.32 5.84
C LYS A 71 0.05 -22.83 5.89
N ALA A 72 0.71 -23.47 6.85
CA ALA A 72 0.57 -24.89 7.14
C ALA A 72 -0.77 -25.22 7.84
#